data_AF-A0A564YK85-F1
#
_entry.id   AF-A0A564YK85-F1
#
_cell.length_a   1.000
_cell.length_b   1.000
_cell.length_c   1.000
_cell.angle_alpha   90.00
_cell.angle_beta   90.00
_cell.angle_gamma   90.00
#
_symmetry.space_group_name_H-M   'P 1'
#
loop_
_entity.id
_entity.type
_entity.pdbx_description
1 polymer ?
#
loop_
_entity_poly.entity_id
_entity_poly.type
_entity_poly.pdbx_seq_one_letter_code
_entity_poly.pdbx_strand_id
1 'polypeptide(L)'
;MCLSRPVIYPFFFQIMRDKEKGKKTKKPSHKKQDISPPVSTNSEKLVNKETEVKSSRKEITSESSKSTKKDTNKSTDHKNDKDCDHDHVDDGGVRSKEEGEKLINQMADALRKAREDGLSQSLNKKPPLSAASNYLMTHNIRKRILHVGNPSKMPAECTAPGGGIAYPKHTKFIFDYRIGDPDTPEDFLDDTKKYGKKMELYSGKDFQIEFWEYCLQTMMVGEVSSFMVPPSQLSAFPMVNKKLRDYMLNRTPDSANPSKHACAFMSLQAQGGLGYPDLDEFLLKPKMLEFVFDLHSVILPNEAPKESWIMTPEEKVEAIPRLRKEGNDLYAQGQWFNSAAKYEEALNLIEQLILVEKPGEPEYEQLDQSRVPFYLNMAQCQFKLKDYYGAIRSASEALTRDKDNVKALFRRAQAYSATSDVQLAEADYLRVRELAPDTMTACVNRELANLERISRECEEQKRRLLAGKFFKMQSS
;
A
#
# COMPACT_ATOMS: atom_id res chain seq x y z
N MET A 1 -1.64 -12.29 28.52
CA MET A 1 -1.27 -10.97 27.97
C MET A 1 -1.05 -11.13 26.47
N CYS A 2 -2.03 -10.77 25.65
CA CYS A 2 -1.80 -10.41 24.26
C CYS A 2 -2.60 -9.13 24.05
N LEU A 3 -1.88 -8.02 24.16
CA LEU A 3 -2.31 -6.72 23.71
C LEU A 3 -2.76 -6.88 22.26
N SER A 4 -3.97 -6.44 21.94
CA SER A 4 -4.37 -6.01 20.61
C SER A 4 -3.19 -5.24 20.03
N ARG A 5 -2.43 -5.84 19.11
CA ARG A 5 -1.33 -5.16 18.44
C ARG A 5 -2.02 -4.08 17.59
N PRO A 6 -1.87 -2.79 17.91
CA PRO A 6 -2.37 -1.76 17.03
C PRO A 6 -1.73 -1.97 15.66
N VAL A 7 -2.45 -1.65 14.59
CA VAL A 7 -1.90 -1.61 13.22
C VAL A 7 -0.63 -0.77 13.27
N ILE A 8 0.53 -1.41 13.26
CA ILE A 8 1.81 -0.72 13.30
C ILE A 8 2.03 -0.24 11.86
N TYR A 9 1.52 0.94 11.54
CA TYR A 9 2.09 1.71 10.44
C TYR A 9 3.59 1.83 10.72
N PRO A 10 4.48 1.62 9.73
CA PRO A 10 5.86 2.04 9.91
C PRO A 10 5.80 3.51 10.32
N PHE A 11 6.40 3.87 11.45
CA PHE A 11 6.17 5.16 12.13
C PHE A 11 6.34 6.36 11.19
N PHE A 12 7.24 6.26 10.21
CA PHE A 12 7.40 7.19 9.09
C PHE A 12 6.08 7.49 8.33
N PHE A 13 5.26 6.48 8.02
CA PHE A 13 3.98 6.66 7.31
C PHE A 13 2.95 7.38 8.16
N GLN A 14 2.94 7.16 9.47
CA GLN A 14 2.06 7.89 10.38
C GLN A 14 2.44 9.39 10.39
N ILE A 15 3.74 9.69 10.43
CA ILE A 15 4.26 11.05 10.42
C ILE A 15 3.78 11.80 9.18
N MET A 16 3.89 11.17 8.02
CA MET A 16 3.59 11.81 6.74
C MET A 16 2.09 11.91 6.46
N ARG A 17 1.20 11.10 7.08
CA ARG A 17 -0.23 11.02 6.72
C ARG A 17 -1.19 11.83 7.59
N ASP A 18 -0.79 12.29 8.78
CA ASP A 18 -1.68 12.93 9.75
C ASP A 18 -2.22 14.32 9.29
N LYS A 19 -3.10 14.42 8.31
CA LYS A 19 -3.92 15.64 8.17
C LYS A 19 -4.79 15.72 9.43
N GLU A 20 -4.53 16.69 10.31
CA GLU A 20 -5.41 16.95 11.45
C GLU A 20 -6.83 17.10 10.90
N LYS A 21 -7.68 16.09 11.15
CA LYS A 21 -9.10 16.18 10.80
C LYS A 21 -9.66 17.34 11.62
N GLY A 22 -9.81 18.49 10.98
CA GLY A 22 -10.51 19.63 11.54
C GLY A 22 -11.86 19.14 12.05
N LYS A 23 -12.00 19.06 13.38
CA LYS A 23 -13.27 18.76 14.04
C LYS A 23 -14.25 19.84 13.60
N LYS A 24 -15.16 19.52 12.68
CA LYS A 24 -16.39 20.28 12.52
C LYS A 24 -17.18 20.09 13.82
N THR A 25 -16.94 20.98 14.77
CA THR A 25 -17.76 21.17 15.96
C THR A 25 -19.14 21.65 15.52
N LYS A 26 -20.05 20.71 15.25
CA LYS A 26 -21.49 21.04 15.27
C LYS A 26 -21.84 21.32 16.73
N LYS A 27 -22.06 22.60 17.06
CA LYS A 27 -22.63 23.03 18.35
C LYS A 27 -23.95 22.28 18.61
N PRO A 28 -24.18 21.74 19.81
CA PRO A 28 -25.48 21.22 20.18
C PRO A 28 -26.42 22.40 20.50
N SER A 29 -27.47 22.57 19.71
CA SER A 29 -28.58 23.44 20.08
C SER A 29 -29.50 22.69 21.04
N HIS A 30 -29.46 23.05 22.31
CA HIS A 30 -30.51 22.70 23.26
C HIS A 30 -31.84 23.33 22.83
N LYS A 31 -32.89 22.50 22.66
CA LYS A 31 -34.28 22.92 22.92
C LYS A 31 -35.02 21.77 23.60
N LYS A 32 -35.77 22.17 24.62
CA LYS A 32 -36.42 21.37 25.65
C LYS A 32 -37.51 20.44 25.10
N GLN A 33 -37.71 19.35 25.84
CA GLN A 33 -38.86 18.46 25.79
C GLN A 33 -40.17 19.22 26.05
N ASP A 34 -41.22 18.85 25.32
CA ASP A 34 -42.59 18.80 25.83
C ASP A 34 -43.29 17.56 25.28
N ILE A 35 -44.19 17.00 26.08
CA ILE A 35 -44.64 15.61 26.10
C ILE A 35 -46.03 15.47 25.43
N SER A 36 -46.15 14.50 24.49
CA SER A 36 -47.30 13.61 24.19
C SER A 36 -48.58 14.13 23.45
N PRO A 37 -49.43 13.26 22.85
CA PRO A 37 -49.23 11.98 22.12
C PRO A 37 -50.14 11.85 20.83
N PRO A 38 -50.65 10.68 20.36
CA PRO A 38 -50.28 10.12 19.04
C PRO A 38 -51.45 9.84 18.07
N VAL A 39 -51.20 9.79 16.75
CA VAL A 39 -52.12 9.23 15.73
C VAL A 39 -51.27 8.63 14.60
N SER A 40 -51.00 7.32 14.61
CA SER A 40 -51.64 6.27 13.80
C SER A 40 -51.84 6.58 12.31
N THR A 41 -51.12 5.89 11.42
CA THR A 41 -51.65 4.81 10.55
C THR A 41 -50.71 4.47 9.39
N ASN A 42 -50.43 3.16 9.32
CA ASN A 42 -50.33 2.28 8.16
C ASN A 42 -49.28 2.50 7.06
N SER A 43 -48.36 1.53 7.09
CA SER A 43 -47.55 0.99 6.02
C SER A 43 -48.33 0.09 5.05
N GLU A 44 -47.63 -0.26 3.95
CA GLU A 44 -47.75 -1.46 3.11
C GLU A 44 -48.78 -1.55 1.96
N LYS A 45 -48.26 -1.52 0.71
CA LYS A 45 -48.06 -2.68 -0.21
C LYS A 45 -47.64 -2.16 -1.59
N LEU A 46 -46.44 -2.51 -2.11
CA LEU A 46 -46.12 -3.69 -2.93
C LEU A 46 -47.01 -3.87 -4.17
N VAL A 47 -46.48 -3.54 -5.36
CA VAL A 47 -46.69 -4.30 -6.61
C VAL A 47 -45.43 -4.15 -7.48
N ASN A 48 -44.71 -5.26 -7.67
CA ASN A 48 -43.78 -5.49 -8.78
C ASN A 48 -44.58 -5.84 -10.05
N LYS A 49 -44.12 -5.37 -11.21
CA LYS A 49 -44.41 -6.01 -12.49
C LYS A 49 -43.25 -5.82 -13.46
N GLU A 50 -42.53 -6.91 -13.72
CA GLU A 50 -41.62 -7.10 -14.85
C GLU A 50 -42.40 -7.31 -16.15
N THR A 51 -41.81 -6.86 -17.27
CA THR A 51 -41.90 -7.29 -18.69
C THR A 51 -41.27 -6.14 -19.51
N GLU A 52 -40.47 -6.24 -20.58
CA GLU A 52 -40.05 -7.31 -21.48
C GLU A 52 -38.90 -6.78 -22.37
N VAL A 53 -37.92 -7.64 -22.68
CA VAL A 53 -37.31 -7.96 -23.98
C VAL A 53 -37.18 -6.88 -25.09
N LYS A 54 -35.94 -6.71 -25.60
CA LYS A 54 -35.50 -6.61 -27.03
C LYS A 54 -33.97 -6.50 -27.02
N SER A 55 -33.14 -7.48 -27.42
CA SER A 55 -32.91 -8.14 -28.73
C SER A 55 -32.56 -7.20 -29.89
N SER A 56 -31.26 -7.14 -30.23
CA SER A 56 -30.79 -7.14 -31.63
C SER A 56 -29.29 -7.49 -31.71
N ARG A 57 -28.99 -8.42 -32.62
CA ARG A 57 -27.73 -9.08 -32.97
C ARG A 57 -27.42 -8.77 -34.44
N LYS A 58 -26.14 -8.93 -34.82
CA LYS A 58 -25.51 -9.10 -36.17
C LYS A 58 -24.55 -7.94 -36.52
N GLU A 59 -23.42 -8.12 -37.19
CA GLU A 59 -22.84 -9.26 -37.93
C GLU A 59 -21.33 -9.10 -38.13
N ILE A 60 -20.69 -10.19 -38.54
CA ILE A 60 -19.26 -10.42 -38.83
C ILE A 60 -19.03 -10.28 -40.35
N THR A 61 -17.78 -9.97 -40.76
CA THR A 61 -16.98 -10.45 -41.93
C THR A 61 -16.06 -9.31 -42.43
N SER A 62 -14.94 -9.48 -43.13
CA SER A 62 -13.76 -10.38 -43.16
C SER A 62 -12.98 -9.98 -44.44
N GLU A 63 -11.72 -10.44 -44.58
CA GLU A 63 -10.89 -10.51 -45.82
C GLU A 63 -10.06 -9.26 -46.22
N SER A 64 -8.84 -9.34 -46.79
CA SER A 64 -7.86 -10.43 -47.06
C SER A 64 -6.59 -9.86 -47.76
N SER A 65 -5.42 -10.30 -47.29
CA SER A 65 -4.19 -10.78 -47.99
C SER A 65 -3.30 -10.01 -49.01
N LYS A 66 -2.03 -10.49 -49.02
CA LYS A 66 -0.87 -10.45 -49.97
C LYS A 66 0.26 -9.47 -49.63
N SER A 67 1.49 -9.86 -49.22
CA SER A 67 2.55 -10.75 -49.77
C SER A 67 3.04 -10.26 -51.16
N THR A 68 4.33 -9.97 -51.46
CA THR A 68 5.58 -10.75 -51.34
C THR A 68 6.81 -9.97 -51.87
N LYS A 69 8.02 -10.32 -51.36
CA LYS A 69 9.39 -10.40 -51.99
C LYS A 69 9.97 -9.14 -52.66
N LYS A 70 11.13 -8.56 -52.29
CA LYS A 70 12.53 -9.03 -52.10
C LYS A 70 13.15 -9.65 -53.36
N ASP A 71 14.05 -8.90 -54.00
CA ASP A 71 15.19 -9.44 -54.74
C ASP A 71 16.36 -8.44 -54.78
N THR A 72 17.55 -9.01 -54.81
CA THR A 72 18.86 -8.47 -54.47
C THR A 72 19.79 -8.36 -55.69
N ASN A 73 20.76 -7.44 -55.58
CA ASN A 73 22.10 -7.45 -56.17
C ASN A 73 22.24 -7.35 -57.71
N LYS A 74 23.15 -6.48 -58.18
CA LYS A 74 24.57 -6.85 -58.42
C LYS A 74 25.39 -5.70 -59.07
N SER A 75 26.63 -5.61 -58.59
CA SER A 75 27.80 -4.81 -59.01
C SER A 75 28.08 -4.72 -60.52
N THR A 76 28.88 -3.72 -60.94
CA THR A 76 30.28 -3.91 -61.40
C THR A 76 31.05 -2.59 -61.55
N ASP A 77 32.31 -2.61 -61.09
CA ASP A 77 33.38 -1.63 -61.28
C ASP A 77 33.87 -1.52 -62.74
N HIS A 78 34.45 -0.37 -63.11
CA HIS A 78 35.74 -0.33 -63.82
C HIS A 78 36.44 1.04 -63.66
N LYS A 79 37.78 0.98 -63.62
CA LYS A 79 38.75 2.05 -63.31
C LYS A 79 39.42 2.63 -64.58
N ASN A 80 40.24 3.67 -64.32
CA ASN A 80 41.40 4.20 -65.07
C ASN A 80 41.06 5.23 -66.16
N ASP A 81 41.85 6.28 -66.43
CA ASP A 81 43.04 6.87 -65.82
C ASP A 81 43.18 8.31 -66.39
N LYS A 82 43.92 9.14 -65.66
CA LYS A 82 44.60 10.42 -65.94
C LYS A 82 44.66 11.00 -67.37
N ASP A 83 44.51 12.33 -67.47
CA ASP A 83 45.58 13.23 -67.93
C ASP A 83 45.30 14.71 -67.54
N CYS A 84 46.39 15.46 -67.34
CA CYS A 84 46.43 16.84 -66.87
C CYS A 84 46.67 17.81 -68.03
N ASP A 85 45.95 18.94 -68.07
CA ASP A 85 46.41 20.15 -68.76
C ASP A 85 46.10 21.39 -67.90
N HIS A 86 47.14 22.21 -67.73
CA HIS A 86 47.12 23.53 -67.13
C HIS A 86 46.53 24.53 -68.14
N ASP A 87 45.62 25.42 -67.73
CA ASP A 87 45.74 26.84 -68.07
C ASP A 87 44.84 27.74 -67.22
N HIS A 88 45.50 28.78 -66.72
CA HIS A 88 45.11 30.13 -66.30
C HIS A 88 43.81 30.47 -65.55
N VAL A 89 44.05 31.36 -64.59
CA VAL A 89 43.17 32.05 -63.64
C VAL A 89 42.14 32.93 -64.36
N ASP A 90 40.86 32.82 -63.97
CA ASP A 90 39.92 33.94 -63.99
C ASP A 90 39.30 34.09 -62.59
N ASP A 91 39.76 35.12 -61.90
CA ASP A 91 39.34 35.54 -60.58
C ASP A 91 38.30 36.66 -60.79
N GLY A 92 37.06 36.44 -60.32
CA GLY A 92 36.11 37.53 -60.12
C GLY A 92 35.02 37.73 -61.18
N GLY A 93 34.07 36.80 -61.27
CA GLY A 93 32.73 37.09 -61.77
C GLY A 93 31.81 37.56 -60.64
N VAL A 94 31.82 38.86 -60.35
CA VAL A 94 30.84 39.52 -59.46
C VAL A 94 29.43 39.23 -60.00
N ARG A 95 28.67 38.35 -59.32
CA ARG A 95 27.22 38.28 -59.54
C ARG A 95 26.68 39.68 -59.32
N SER A 96 25.97 40.21 -60.30
CA SER A 96 25.34 41.53 -60.18
C SER A 96 24.51 41.58 -58.90
N LYS A 97 24.40 42.75 -58.27
CA LYS A 97 23.64 42.92 -57.02
C LYS A 97 22.21 42.35 -57.14
N GLU A 98 21.62 42.48 -58.33
CA GLU A 98 20.32 41.89 -58.67
C GLU A 98 20.31 40.36 -58.74
N GLU A 99 21.38 39.71 -59.23
CA GLU A 99 21.49 38.25 -59.24
C GLU A 99 21.74 37.69 -57.83
N GLY A 100 22.48 38.42 -57.00
CA GLY A 100 22.62 38.12 -55.57
C GLY A 100 21.29 38.23 -54.82
N GLU A 101 20.53 39.31 -55.04
CA GLU A 101 19.21 39.51 -54.45
C GLU A 101 18.18 38.47 -54.95
N LYS A 102 18.21 38.11 -56.24
CA LYS A 102 17.37 37.04 -56.79
C LYS A 102 17.69 35.69 -56.16
N LEU A 103 18.96 35.36 -55.96
CA LEU A 103 19.35 34.11 -55.30
C LEU A 103 18.95 34.08 -53.82
N ILE A 104 19.10 35.20 -53.11
CA ILE A 104 18.68 35.33 -51.71
C ILE A 104 17.16 35.17 -51.60
N ASN A 105 16.40 35.80 -52.50
CA ASN A 105 14.94 35.65 -52.53
C ASN A 105 14.51 34.23 -52.91
N GLN A 106 15.20 33.58 -53.86
CA GLN A 106 14.95 32.17 -54.20
C GLN A 106 15.29 31.22 -53.04
N MET A 107 16.37 31.48 -52.30
CA MET A 107 16.71 30.74 -51.08
C MET A 107 15.68 30.98 -49.98
N ALA A 108 15.21 32.22 -49.80
CA ALA A 108 14.18 32.56 -48.83
C ALA A 108 12.82 31.91 -49.16
N ASP A 109 12.43 31.90 -50.44
CA ASP A 109 11.21 31.22 -50.91
C ASP A 109 11.34 29.70 -50.85
N ALA A 110 12.52 29.13 -51.13
CA ALA A 110 12.78 27.71 -50.95
C ALA A 110 12.71 27.31 -49.46
N LEU A 111 13.21 28.15 -48.55
CA LEU A 111 13.09 27.95 -47.11
C LEU A 111 11.65 28.12 -46.61
N ARG A 112 10.89 29.07 -47.18
CA ARG A 112 9.47 29.26 -46.86
C ARG A 112 8.63 28.09 -47.36
N LYS A 113 8.92 27.60 -48.56
CA LYS A 113 8.26 26.44 -49.15
C LYS A 113 8.64 25.14 -48.43
N ALA A 114 9.89 24.97 -48.00
CA ALA A 114 10.29 23.85 -47.13
C ALA A 114 9.62 23.92 -45.74
N ARG A 115 9.31 25.12 -45.25
CA ARG A 115 8.56 25.36 -44.00
C ARG A 115 7.06 25.09 -44.16
N GLU A 116 6.51 25.28 -45.35
CA GLU A 116 5.10 25.03 -45.70
C GLU A 116 4.86 23.55 -46.08
N ASP A 117 5.74 22.95 -46.88
CA ASP A 117 5.70 21.53 -47.29
C ASP A 117 6.06 20.58 -46.13
N GLY A 118 6.76 21.09 -45.11
CA GLY A 118 6.97 20.41 -43.81
C GLY A 118 5.81 20.56 -42.81
N LEU A 119 4.73 21.26 -43.19
CA LEU A 119 3.58 21.50 -42.32
C LEU A 119 2.40 20.59 -42.69
N SER A 120 2.58 19.29 -42.53
CA SER A 120 1.45 18.47 -42.12
C SER A 120 0.92 19.06 -40.80
N GLN A 121 -0.35 19.45 -40.76
CA GLN A 121 -1.03 19.84 -39.53
C GLN A 121 -1.03 18.67 -38.54
N SER A 122 0.04 18.54 -37.77
CA SER A 122 0.09 17.89 -36.48
C SER A 122 1.07 18.70 -35.64
N LEU A 123 0.48 19.58 -34.84
CA LEU A 123 1.14 20.51 -33.92
C LEU A 123 2.29 19.81 -33.18
N ASN A 124 3.43 20.50 -33.09
CA ASN A 124 4.39 20.37 -31.99
C ASN A 124 3.67 20.64 -30.65
N LYS A 125 2.80 19.73 -30.21
CA LYS A 125 2.49 19.60 -28.80
C LYS A 125 3.75 18.97 -28.22
N LYS A 126 4.50 19.75 -27.40
CA LYS A 126 5.39 19.11 -26.41
C LYS A 126 4.59 17.95 -25.81
N PRO A 127 5.18 16.74 -25.70
CA PRO A 127 4.46 15.63 -25.12
C PRO A 127 3.87 16.10 -23.78
N PRO A 128 2.62 15.72 -23.46
CA PRO A 128 1.98 16.18 -22.24
C PRO A 128 2.92 15.88 -21.09
N LEU A 129 3.34 16.93 -20.38
CA LEU A 129 4.17 16.82 -19.19
C LEU A 129 3.52 15.78 -18.27
N SER A 130 4.34 14.94 -17.64
CA SER A 130 3.83 14.01 -16.63
C SER A 130 3.02 14.79 -15.58
N ALA A 131 2.02 14.16 -14.95
CA ALA A 131 1.24 14.80 -13.90
C ALA A 131 2.15 15.42 -12.81
N ALA A 132 3.25 14.74 -12.48
CA ALA A 132 4.27 15.23 -11.57
C ALA A 132 5.01 16.47 -12.10
N SER A 133 5.44 16.46 -13.36
CA SER A 133 6.09 17.63 -13.96
C SER A 133 5.16 18.84 -14.04
N ASN A 134 3.88 18.62 -14.33
CA ASN A 134 2.86 19.69 -14.26
C ASN A 134 2.69 20.22 -12.84
N TYR A 135 2.62 19.34 -11.84
CA TYR A 135 2.53 19.74 -10.43
C TYR A 135 3.71 20.62 -10.01
N LEU A 136 4.95 20.25 -10.35
CA LEU A 136 6.13 21.05 -10.02
C LEU A 136 6.05 22.45 -10.64
N MET A 137 5.59 22.56 -11.90
CA MET A 137 5.44 23.85 -12.56
C MET A 137 4.34 24.71 -11.91
N THR A 138 3.17 24.14 -11.62
CA THR A 138 2.05 24.90 -11.02
C THR A 138 2.36 25.38 -9.60
N HIS A 139 3.21 24.67 -8.87
CA HIS A 139 3.63 25.03 -7.52
C HIS A 139 4.97 25.79 -7.47
N ASN A 140 5.50 26.20 -8.63
CA ASN A 140 6.76 26.94 -8.78
C ASN A 140 7.97 26.23 -8.13
N ILE A 141 8.00 24.89 -8.21
CA ILE A 141 9.11 24.06 -7.75
C ILE A 141 10.06 23.83 -8.93
N ARG A 142 11.32 24.24 -8.78
CA ARG A 142 12.31 24.12 -9.87
C ARG A 142 13.20 22.91 -9.63
N LYS A 143 13.24 22.00 -10.61
CA LYS A 143 14.11 20.82 -10.60
C LYS A 143 15.43 21.10 -11.32
N ARG A 144 16.54 20.60 -10.77
CA ARG A 144 17.88 20.55 -11.38
C ARG A 144 18.47 19.16 -11.16
N ILE A 145 18.84 18.47 -12.24
CA ILE A 145 19.49 17.15 -12.15
C ILE A 145 20.97 17.36 -11.82
N LEU A 146 21.44 16.79 -10.71
CA LEU A 146 22.84 16.83 -10.27
C LEU A 146 23.62 15.61 -10.76
N HIS A 147 22.98 14.44 -10.75
CA HIS A 147 23.53 13.19 -11.27
C HIS A 147 22.45 12.47 -12.08
N VAL A 148 22.76 12.11 -13.32
CA VAL A 148 21.81 11.44 -14.21
C VAL A 148 21.63 9.99 -13.75
N GLY A 149 20.38 9.55 -13.64
CA GLY A 149 20.06 8.17 -13.30
C GLY A 149 20.42 7.17 -14.39
N ASN A 150 20.26 5.87 -14.09
CA ASN A 150 20.57 4.79 -15.02
C ASN A 150 19.30 4.29 -15.74
N PRO A 151 19.14 4.51 -17.05
CA PRO A 151 17.97 4.06 -17.80
C PRO A 151 17.80 2.53 -17.78
N SER A 152 18.89 1.77 -17.71
CA SER A 152 18.83 0.30 -17.68
C SER A 152 18.25 -0.27 -16.38
N LYS A 153 18.18 0.54 -15.32
CA LYS A 153 17.56 0.16 -14.03
C LYS A 153 16.07 0.53 -13.95
N MET A 154 15.52 1.17 -14.97
CA MET A 154 14.11 1.55 -15.01
C MET A 154 13.26 0.34 -15.42
N PRO A 155 12.22 -0.02 -14.64
CA PRO A 155 11.26 -1.01 -15.08
C PRO A 155 10.54 -0.57 -16.36
N ALA A 156 10.25 -1.51 -17.27
CA ALA A 156 9.58 -1.22 -18.55
C ALA A 156 8.21 -0.55 -18.36
N GLU A 157 7.52 -0.89 -17.27
CA GLU A 157 6.21 -0.37 -16.87
C GLU A 157 6.24 1.13 -16.51
N CYS A 158 7.41 1.72 -16.28
CA CYS A 158 7.57 3.11 -15.84
C CYS A 158 7.64 4.14 -16.99
N THR A 159 7.22 3.77 -18.19
CA THR A 159 7.33 4.62 -19.40
C THR A 159 5.98 5.25 -19.75
N ALA A 160 5.92 6.57 -19.85
CA ALA A 160 4.69 7.29 -20.19
C ALA A 160 4.32 7.14 -21.70
N PRO A 161 3.03 7.14 -22.09
CA PRO A 161 2.57 7.07 -23.50
C PRO A 161 3.00 8.22 -24.43
N GLY A 162 3.85 9.14 -23.98
CA GLY A 162 4.39 10.27 -24.76
C GLY A 162 5.90 10.48 -24.58
N GLY A 163 6.60 9.48 -24.02
CA GLY A 163 8.00 9.63 -23.59
C GLY A 163 8.11 10.26 -22.20
N GLY A 164 9.13 9.85 -21.45
CA GLY A 164 9.33 10.26 -20.05
C GLY A 164 8.88 9.20 -19.03
N ILE A 165 8.97 9.56 -17.75
CA ILE A 165 8.80 8.66 -16.62
C ILE A 165 7.38 8.77 -16.07
N ALA A 166 6.72 7.63 -15.90
CA ALA A 166 5.44 7.55 -15.23
C ALA A 166 5.39 6.29 -14.35
N TYR A 167 5.48 6.49 -13.04
CA TYR A 167 5.37 5.39 -12.09
C TYR A 167 3.91 4.99 -11.87
N PRO A 168 3.60 3.68 -11.78
CA PRO A 168 2.29 3.21 -11.34
C PRO A 168 1.90 3.77 -9.96
N LYS A 169 0.60 3.80 -9.66
CA LYS A 169 0.12 4.11 -8.31
C LYS A 169 0.63 3.07 -7.30
N HIS A 170 0.90 3.49 -6.07
CA HIS A 170 1.44 2.65 -4.99
C HIS A 170 2.85 2.10 -5.25
N THR A 171 3.64 2.79 -6.06
CA THR A 171 5.07 2.51 -6.26
C THR A 171 5.86 2.95 -5.04
N LYS A 172 6.79 2.10 -4.55
CA LYS A 172 7.68 2.41 -3.42
C LYS A 172 8.97 3.04 -3.93
N PHE A 173 9.31 4.22 -3.43
CA PHE A 173 10.58 4.89 -3.64
C PHE A 173 11.47 4.70 -2.42
N ILE A 174 12.71 4.24 -2.64
CA ILE A 174 13.73 4.17 -1.60
C ILE A 174 14.82 5.19 -1.94
N PHE A 175 15.01 6.18 -1.07
CA PHE A 175 15.85 7.34 -1.36
C PHE A 175 16.55 7.88 -0.11
N ASP A 176 17.61 8.63 -0.31
CA ASP A 176 18.17 9.54 0.69
C ASP A 176 17.76 10.97 0.33
N TYR A 177 17.64 11.83 1.33
CA TYR A 177 17.45 13.26 1.14
C TYR A 177 18.46 14.09 1.93
N ARG A 178 18.68 15.30 1.41
CA ARG A 178 19.36 16.39 2.07
C ARG A 178 18.57 17.68 1.87
N ILE A 179 18.46 18.48 2.91
CA ILE A 179 17.71 19.74 2.92
C ILE A 179 18.65 20.82 3.42
N GLY A 180 18.73 21.93 2.67
CA GLY A 180 19.59 23.04 3.01
C GLY A 180 19.01 24.37 2.56
N ASP A 181 19.66 25.43 3.03
CA ASP A 181 19.42 26.77 2.50
C ASP A 181 20.24 26.93 1.20
N PRO A 182 19.61 27.36 0.09
CA PRO A 182 20.30 27.59 -1.16
C PRO A 182 21.38 28.68 -1.11
N ASP A 183 21.25 29.64 -0.19
CA ASP A 183 22.21 30.74 -0.01
C ASP A 183 23.44 30.29 0.80
N THR A 184 23.30 29.25 1.62
CA THR A 184 24.38 28.65 2.43
C THR A 184 24.46 27.13 2.19
N PRO A 185 25.00 26.69 1.04
CA PRO A 185 24.99 25.28 0.63
C PRO A 185 25.83 24.34 1.52
N GLU A 186 26.66 24.89 2.40
CA GLU A 186 27.44 24.12 3.38
C GLU A 186 26.64 23.83 4.67
N ASP A 187 25.59 24.60 4.95
CA ASP A 187 24.75 24.44 6.13
C ASP A 187 23.50 23.61 5.80
N PHE A 188 23.46 22.40 6.34
CA PHE A 188 22.37 21.46 6.10
C PHE A 188 21.39 21.47 7.25
N LEU A 189 20.15 21.82 6.93
CA LEU A 189 19.02 21.71 7.84
C LEU A 189 18.80 20.24 8.20
N ASP A 190 18.83 19.32 7.24
CA ASP A 190 18.62 17.89 7.51
C ASP A 190 19.32 17.01 6.47
N ASP A 191 19.85 15.86 6.87
CA ASP A 191 20.52 14.91 5.98
C ASP A 191 20.35 13.47 6.48
N THR A 192 19.63 12.68 5.69
CA THR A 192 19.38 11.24 5.94
C THR A 192 20.65 10.42 6.14
N LYS A 193 21.75 10.77 5.46
CA LYS A 193 23.03 10.05 5.53
C LYS A 193 23.67 10.16 6.92
N LYS A 194 23.35 11.21 7.69
CA LYS A 194 23.82 11.36 9.09
C LYS A 194 23.20 10.32 10.02
N TYR A 195 22.01 9.82 9.71
CA TYR A 195 21.29 8.85 10.55
C TYR A 195 21.57 7.39 10.17
N GLY A 196 22.13 7.13 8.98
CA GLY A 196 22.39 5.78 8.49
C GLY A 196 21.13 4.98 8.13
N LYS A 197 19.97 5.65 7.97
CA LYS A 197 18.70 5.05 7.57
C LYS A 197 18.24 5.64 6.24
N LYS A 198 17.75 4.78 5.36
CA LYS A 198 17.13 5.20 4.08
C LYS A 198 15.66 5.54 4.29
N MET A 199 15.14 6.39 3.42
CA MET A 199 13.73 6.79 3.41
C MET A 199 12.93 5.95 2.44
N GLU A 200 11.66 5.71 2.79
CA GLU A 200 10.73 4.92 1.97
C GLU A 200 9.41 5.68 1.80
N LEU A 201 8.99 5.96 0.57
CA LEU A 201 7.73 6.67 0.27
C LEU A 201 6.92 5.91 -0.79
N TYR A 202 5.60 5.78 -0.60
CA TYR A 202 4.71 5.17 -1.62
C TYR A 202 3.93 6.24 -2.39
N SER A 203 3.85 6.14 -3.71
CA SER A 203 3.00 7.02 -4.53
C SER A 203 1.50 6.80 -4.27
N GLY A 204 0.71 7.86 -4.50
CA GLY A 204 -0.74 7.84 -4.44
C GLY A 204 -1.30 7.87 -3.02
N LYS A 205 -0.52 8.34 -2.04
CA LYS A 205 -0.96 8.52 -0.65
C LYS A 205 -0.94 10.01 -0.32
N ASP A 206 -2.03 10.51 0.25
CA ASP A 206 -2.12 11.91 0.66
C ASP A 206 -1.19 12.17 1.87
N PHE A 207 0.00 12.71 1.60
CA PHE A 207 0.94 13.12 2.64
C PHE A 207 0.76 14.60 3.03
N GLN A 208 1.26 15.00 4.21
CA GLN A 208 1.30 16.40 4.64
C GLN A 208 2.24 17.24 3.76
N ILE A 209 3.33 16.63 3.28
CA ILE A 209 4.26 17.24 2.32
C ILE A 209 4.08 16.56 0.96
N GLU A 210 3.06 16.97 0.23
CA GLU A 210 2.65 16.34 -1.03
C GLU A 210 3.72 16.45 -2.13
N PHE A 211 4.50 17.54 -2.14
CA PHE A 211 5.47 17.78 -3.21
C PHE A 211 6.59 16.73 -3.28
N TRP A 212 6.91 16.03 -2.19
CA TRP A 212 7.94 14.99 -2.18
C TRP A 212 7.61 13.85 -3.14
N GLU A 213 6.34 13.43 -3.17
CA GLU A 213 5.86 12.41 -4.09
C GLU A 213 6.09 12.85 -5.54
N TYR A 214 5.69 14.07 -5.87
CA TYR A 214 5.83 14.60 -7.22
C TYR A 214 7.29 14.82 -7.62
N CYS A 215 8.17 15.23 -6.70
CA CYS A 215 9.61 15.31 -6.95
C CYS A 215 10.17 13.94 -7.35
N LEU A 216 9.93 12.91 -6.54
CA LEU A 216 10.42 11.54 -6.77
C LEU A 216 9.85 10.93 -8.06
N GLN A 217 8.59 11.22 -8.39
CA GLN A 217 7.96 10.75 -9.64
C GLN A 217 8.62 11.29 -10.91
N THR A 218 9.36 12.39 -10.82
CA THR A 218 10.12 12.92 -11.97
C THR A 218 11.52 12.35 -12.12
N MET A 219 12.01 11.55 -11.16
CA MET A 219 13.40 11.09 -11.10
C MET A 219 13.54 9.68 -11.67
N MET A 220 14.70 9.37 -12.26
CA MET A 220 15.12 8.02 -12.64
C MET A 220 15.81 7.30 -11.48
N VAL A 221 15.81 5.95 -11.51
CA VAL A 221 16.59 5.16 -10.55
C VAL A 221 18.08 5.47 -10.67
N GLY A 222 18.73 5.83 -9.56
CA GLY A 222 20.11 6.31 -9.47
C GLY A 222 20.31 7.80 -9.78
N GLU A 223 19.22 8.55 -9.99
CA GLU A 223 19.28 10.00 -10.20
C GLU A 223 19.45 10.74 -8.87
N VAL A 224 20.30 11.77 -8.88
CA VAL A 224 20.35 12.76 -7.81
C VAL A 224 19.84 14.08 -8.37
N SER A 225 18.80 14.63 -7.76
CA SER A 225 18.15 15.86 -8.22
C SER A 225 17.90 16.83 -7.07
N SER A 226 18.17 18.10 -7.35
CA SER A 226 17.86 19.25 -6.50
C SER A 226 16.52 19.85 -6.89
N PHE A 227 15.75 20.27 -5.88
CA PHE A 227 14.45 20.89 -6.02
C PHE A 227 14.40 22.16 -5.16
N MET A 228 14.22 23.31 -5.81
CA MET A 228 14.03 24.60 -5.15
C MET A 228 12.55 24.76 -4.82
N VAL A 229 12.21 24.81 -3.54
CA VAL A 229 10.82 24.79 -3.06
C VAL A 229 10.47 26.12 -2.38
N PRO A 230 9.46 26.85 -2.87
CA PRO A 230 9.10 28.14 -2.30
C PRO A 230 8.42 27.99 -0.92
N PRO A 231 8.47 29.03 -0.06
CA PRO A 231 7.88 29.00 1.28
C PRO A 231 6.39 28.62 1.31
N SER A 232 5.64 28.93 0.24
CA SER A 232 4.22 28.60 0.11
C SER A 232 3.92 27.10 0.17
N GLN A 233 4.90 26.26 -0.15
CA GLN A 233 4.78 24.79 -0.11
C GLN A 233 5.35 24.18 1.19
N LEU A 234 5.90 25.00 2.09
CA LEU A 234 6.66 24.56 3.27
C LEU A 234 5.92 24.80 4.59
N SER A 235 4.62 25.08 4.57
CA SER A 235 3.83 25.36 5.77
C SER A 235 3.79 24.17 6.76
N ALA A 236 3.61 22.96 6.25
CA ALA A 236 3.62 21.73 7.06
C ALA A 236 5.03 21.21 7.36
N PHE A 237 6.05 21.72 6.66
CA PHE A 237 7.39 21.15 6.66
C PHE A 237 8.03 21.09 8.06
N PRO A 238 8.02 22.15 8.90
CA PRO A 238 8.69 22.10 10.22
C PRO A 238 8.11 21.03 11.16
N MET A 239 6.78 20.89 11.17
CA MET A 239 6.10 19.91 12.01
C MET A 239 6.42 18.48 11.59
N VAL A 240 6.41 18.23 10.28
CA VAL A 240 6.75 16.91 9.72
C VAL A 240 8.23 16.63 9.91
N ASN A 241 9.12 17.58 9.63
CA ASN A 241 10.55 17.38 9.75
C ASN A 241 10.98 17.13 11.20
N LYS A 242 10.36 17.79 12.19
CA LYS A 242 10.54 17.43 13.60
C LYS A 242 10.26 15.94 13.84
N LYS A 243 9.07 15.48 13.44
CA LYS A 243 8.65 14.09 13.61
C LYS A 243 9.59 13.12 12.88
N LEU A 244 10.05 13.49 11.68
CA LEU A 244 11.02 12.72 10.91
C LEU A 244 12.36 12.61 11.64
N ARG A 245 12.91 13.72 12.14
CA ARG A 245 14.15 13.72 12.92
C ARG A 245 14.04 12.85 14.17
N ASP A 246 12.93 12.95 14.91
CA ASP A 246 12.67 12.15 16.10
C ASP A 246 12.63 10.65 15.75
N TYR A 247 11.98 10.27 14.64
CA TYR A 247 12.00 8.90 14.11
C TYR A 247 13.39 8.42 13.72
N MET A 248 14.14 9.26 12.99
CA MET A 248 15.48 8.91 12.51
C MET A 248 16.44 8.69 13.69
N LEU A 249 16.34 9.53 14.73
CA LEU A 249 17.10 9.45 15.97
C LEU A 249 16.59 8.39 16.98
N ASN A 250 15.54 7.63 16.65
CA ASN A 250 14.88 6.70 17.57
C ASN A 250 14.45 7.34 18.91
N ARG A 251 14.10 8.63 18.91
CA ARG A 251 13.58 9.30 20.10
C ARG A 251 12.18 8.77 20.38
N THR A 252 12.04 7.95 21.41
CA THR A 252 10.74 7.49 21.89
C THR A 252 10.13 8.56 22.80
N PRO A 253 8.81 8.52 23.05
CA PRO A 253 8.16 9.41 24.03
C PRO A 253 8.76 9.31 25.45
N ASP A 254 9.59 8.31 25.74
CA ASP A 254 10.23 8.08 27.04
C ASP A 254 11.67 8.62 27.13
N SER A 255 12.25 9.17 26.06
CA SER A 255 13.60 9.74 26.11
C SER A 255 13.59 11.17 26.65
N ALA A 256 14.04 11.37 27.89
CA ALA A 256 14.43 12.61 28.61
C ALA A 256 13.51 13.86 28.54
N ASN A 257 12.49 13.90 27.70
CA ASN A 257 11.52 14.98 27.60
C ASN A 257 10.23 14.42 26.96
N PRO A 258 9.26 13.97 27.77
CA PRO A 258 8.13 13.22 27.25
C PRO A 258 7.24 14.08 26.36
N SER A 259 6.94 13.54 25.17
CA SER A 259 5.89 14.06 24.29
C SER A 259 4.56 13.88 25.00
N LYS A 260 4.15 14.87 25.79
CA LYS A 260 2.77 14.95 26.27
C LYS A 260 1.89 15.06 25.04
N HIS A 261 0.97 14.12 24.89
CA HIS A 261 0.01 14.02 23.79
C HIS A 261 -0.93 15.23 23.81
N ALA A 262 -0.42 16.38 23.35
CA ALA A 262 -1.11 17.64 23.29
C ALA A 262 -1.06 18.15 21.84
N CYS A 263 -2.19 18.64 21.35
CA CYS A 263 -2.34 19.29 20.04
C CYS A 263 -1.15 20.21 19.74
N ALA A 264 -0.69 20.24 18.48
CA ALA A 264 0.53 20.95 18.03
C ALA A 264 0.73 22.34 18.68
N PHE A 265 -0.37 23.08 18.83
CA PHE A 265 -0.40 24.44 19.39
C PHE A 265 -0.10 24.49 20.91
N MET A 266 -0.60 23.52 21.68
CA MET A 266 -0.41 23.45 23.14
C MET A 266 1.01 22.96 23.50
N SER A 267 1.59 22.07 22.69
CA SER A 267 2.98 21.64 22.87
C SER A 267 3.97 22.77 22.57
N LEU A 268 3.71 23.57 21.52
CA LEU A 268 4.53 24.73 21.17
C LEU A 268 4.55 25.77 22.31
N GLN A 269 3.39 26.00 22.93
CA GLN A 269 3.25 26.97 24.02
C GLN A 269 3.84 26.49 25.35
N ALA A 270 3.85 25.17 25.61
CA ALA A 270 4.42 24.58 26.82
C ALA A 270 5.94 24.30 26.72
N GLN A 271 6.47 24.07 25.50
CA GLN A 271 7.88 23.76 25.25
C GLN A 271 8.70 24.94 24.72
N GLY A 272 8.05 26.05 24.34
CA GLY A 272 8.72 27.23 23.78
C GLY A 272 9.20 27.07 22.34
N GLY A 273 8.73 26.04 21.63
CA GLY A 273 9.18 25.69 20.28
C GLY A 273 8.92 24.22 19.92
N LEU A 274 9.37 23.81 18.74
CA LEU A 274 9.39 22.43 18.26
C LEU A 274 10.50 21.60 18.91
N GLY A 275 11.45 22.24 19.60
CA GLY A 275 12.61 21.60 20.24
C GLY A 275 13.83 21.50 19.31
N TYR A 276 13.78 22.19 18.17
CA TYR A 276 14.83 22.27 17.16
C TYR A 276 14.96 23.74 16.74
N PRO A 277 16.03 24.45 17.17
CA PRO A 277 16.14 25.91 16.99
C PRO A 277 16.04 26.36 15.53
N ASP A 278 16.58 25.56 14.62
CA ASP A 278 16.55 25.76 13.18
C ASP A 278 15.13 25.64 12.60
N LEU A 279 14.34 24.68 13.08
CA LEU A 279 12.92 24.56 12.69
C LEU A 279 12.05 25.66 13.31
N ASP A 280 12.39 26.11 14.52
CA ASP A 280 11.71 27.21 15.20
C ASP A 280 11.97 28.55 14.48
N GLU A 281 13.22 28.79 14.08
CA GLU A 281 13.57 29.94 13.24
C GLU A 281 12.84 29.88 11.89
N PHE A 282 12.78 28.70 11.26
CA PHE A 282 12.06 28.54 10.00
C PHE A 282 10.56 28.80 10.14
N LEU A 283 9.93 28.39 11.25
CA LEU A 283 8.53 28.70 11.54
C LEU A 283 8.28 30.21 11.64
N LEU A 284 9.23 30.94 12.24
CA LEU A 284 9.14 32.40 12.38
C LEU A 284 9.42 33.13 11.05
N LYS A 285 10.36 32.61 10.26
CA LYS A 285 10.80 33.20 8.99
C LYS A 285 10.86 32.13 7.90
N PRO A 286 9.72 31.79 7.28
CA PRO A 286 9.69 30.83 6.19
C PRO A 286 10.55 31.30 5.02
N LYS A 287 11.54 30.50 4.64
CA LYS A 287 12.45 30.75 3.52
C LYS A 287 12.36 29.66 2.47
N MET A 288 12.88 29.95 1.27
CA MET A 288 13.01 28.94 0.22
C MET A 288 14.04 27.90 0.67
N LEU A 289 13.77 26.62 0.42
CA LEU A 289 14.70 25.54 0.74
C LEU A 289 15.05 24.75 -0.51
N GLU A 290 16.28 24.23 -0.53
CA GLU A 290 16.74 23.27 -1.53
C GLU A 290 16.61 21.85 -0.97
N PHE A 291 15.84 21.01 -1.67
CA PHE A 291 15.70 19.59 -1.38
C PHE A 291 16.49 18.80 -2.41
N VAL A 292 17.51 18.07 -1.96
CA VAL A 292 18.28 17.16 -2.79
C VAL A 292 17.85 15.73 -2.47
N PHE A 293 17.30 15.03 -3.46
CA PHE A 293 16.94 13.63 -3.36
C PHE A 293 17.93 12.76 -4.14
N ASP A 294 18.31 11.63 -3.56
CA ASP A 294 19.16 10.58 -4.11
C ASP A 294 18.32 9.30 -4.21
N LEU A 295 17.77 9.02 -5.39
CA LEU A 295 16.82 7.92 -5.60
C LEU A 295 17.58 6.62 -5.84
N HIS A 296 17.62 5.73 -4.85
CA HIS A 296 18.38 4.48 -4.91
C HIS A 296 17.68 3.39 -5.71
N SER A 297 16.41 3.14 -5.40
CA SER A 297 15.64 2.06 -6.00
C SER A 297 14.14 2.33 -5.97
N VAL A 298 13.44 1.69 -6.89
CA VAL A 298 11.99 1.72 -7.01
C VAL A 298 11.48 0.29 -6.97
N ILE A 299 10.44 0.03 -6.18
CA ILE A 299 9.76 -1.27 -6.14
C ILE A 299 8.34 -1.06 -6.65
N LEU A 300 7.98 -1.78 -7.71
CA LEU A 300 6.67 -1.71 -8.32
C LEU A 300 5.61 -2.43 -7.47
N PRO A 301 4.33 -2.02 -7.56
CA PRO A 301 3.25 -2.62 -6.77
C PRO A 301 3.04 -4.11 -7.04
N ASN A 302 3.56 -4.65 -8.15
CA ASN A 302 3.44 -6.05 -8.55
C ASN A 302 4.66 -6.91 -8.17
N GLU A 303 5.79 -6.30 -7.84
CA GLU A 303 7.06 -6.99 -7.57
C GLU A 303 7.18 -7.49 -6.13
N ALA A 304 6.48 -6.85 -5.20
CA ALA A 304 6.49 -7.20 -3.79
C ALA A 304 5.06 -7.33 -3.24
N PRO A 305 4.80 -8.27 -2.31
CA PRO A 305 3.54 -8.30 -1.59
C PRO A 305 3.33 -6.96 -0.90
N LYS A 306 2.23 -6.28 -1.24
CA LYS A 306 1.86 -5.02 -0.60
C LYS A 306 1.67 -5.28 0.89
N GLU A 307 2.25 -4.42 1.72
CA GLU A 307 1.97 -4.49 3.15
C GLU A 307 0.50 -4.14 3.42
N SER A 308 -0.11 -4.79 4.43
CA SER A 308 -1.55 -4.68 4.72
C SER A 308 -2.04 -3.24 4.89
N TRP A 309 -1.18 -2.33 5.33
CA TRP A 309 -1.51 -0.91 5.55
C TRP A 309 -1.49 -0.06 4.26
N ILE A 310 -0.86 -0.53 3.19
CA ILE A 310 -0.83 0.15 1.88
C ILE A 310 -2.02 -0.25 1.03
N MET A 311 -2.54 -1.47 1.24
CA MET A 311 -3.67 -2.01 0.50
C MET A 311 -4.92 -1.15 0.67
N THR A 312 -5.61 -0.91 -0.44
CA THR A 312 -6.99 -0.38 -0.46
C THR A 312 -7.97 -1.38 0.12
N PRO A 313 -9.15 -0.97 0.62
CA PRO A 313 -10.17 -1.90 1.10
C PRO A 313 -10.51 -2.99 0.08
N GLU A 314 -10.59 -2.64 -1.19
CA GLU A 314 -10.90 -3.54 -2.30
C GLU A 314 -9.79 -4.59 -2.49
N GLU A 315 -8.53 -4.16 -2.47
CA GLU A 315 -7.36 -5.07 -2.55
C GLU A 315 -7.31 -6.02 -1.35
N LYS A 316 -7.69 -5.57 -0.15
CA LYS A 316 -7.76 -6.44 1.04
C LYS A 316 -8.82 -7.51 0.89
N VAL A 317 -10.00 -7.14 0.39
CA VAL A 317 -11.09 -8.10 0.10
C VAL A 317 -10.63 -9.15 -0.92
N GLU A 318 -9.89 -8.75 -1.95
CA GLU A 318 -9.35 -9.68 -2.96
C GLU A 318 -8.23 -10.58 -2.40
N ALA A 319 -7.43 -10.08 -1.45
CA ALA A 319 -6.35 -10.83 -0.83
C ALA A 319 -6.84 -11.95 0.10
N ILE A 320 -7.97 -11.76 0.80
CA ILE A 320 -8.50 -12.72 1.79
C ILE A 320 -8.71 -14.14 1.21
N PRO A 321 -9.37 -14.32 0.04
CA PRO A 321 -9.49 -15.64 -0.59
C PRO A 321 -8.14 -16.25 -1.00
N ARG A 322 -7.18 -15.43 -1.44
CA ARG A 322 -5.83 -15.89 -1.83
C ARG A 322 -5.07 -16.42 -0.62
N LEU A 323 -5.06 -15.67 0.49
CA LEU A 323 -4.46 -16.09 1.75
C LEU A 323 -5.09 -17.37 2.30
N ARG A 324 -6.41 -17.52 2.17
CA ARG A 324 -7.10 -18.77 2.54
C ARG A 324 -6.60 -19.96 1.73
N LYS A 325 -6.43 -19.79 0.42
CA LYS A 325 -5.92 -20.84 -0.47
C LYS A 325 -4.48 -21.20 -0.13
N GLU A 326 -3.59 -20.21 0.00
CA GLU A 326 -2.20 -20.42 0.42
C GLU A 326 -2.10 -21.15 1.77
N GLY A 327 -2.91 -20.73 2.75
CA GLY A 327 -2.99 -21.39 4.04
C GLY A 327 -3.44 -22.86 3.92
N ASN A 328 -4.43 -23.16 3.08
CA ASN A 328 -4.89 -24.53 2.84
C ASN A 328 -3.81 -25.39 2.16
N ASP A 329 -3.09 -24.82 1.18
CA ASP A 329 -2.03 -25.51 0.46
C ASP A 329 -0.86 -25.85 1.41
N LEU A 330 -0.46 -24.90 2.26
CA LEU A 330 0.55 -25.12 3.30
C LEU A 330 0.10 -26.15 4.35
N TYR A 331 -1.18 -26.15 4.70
CA TYR A 331 -1.75 -27.16 5.61
C TYR A 331 -1.64 -28.56 5.01
N ALA A 332 -1.98 -28.71 3.73
CA ALA A 332 -1.89 -29.98 3.00
C ALA A 332 -0.43 -30.49 2.94
N GLN A 333 0.55 -29.59 2.90
CA GLN A 333 1.98 -29.91 2.95
C GLN A 333 2.50 -30.23 4.37
N GLY A 334 1.64 -30.17 5.40
CA GLY A 334 2.04 -30.39 6.79
C GLY A 334 2.75 -29.19 7.44
N GLN A 335 2.83 -28.04 6.77
CA GLN A 335 3.46 -26.84 7.29
C GLN A 335 2.46 -26.04 8.16
N TRP A 336 2.07 -26.61 9.30
CA TRP A 336 0.99 -26.05 10.13
C TRP A 336 1.29 -24.66 10.68
N PHE A 337 2.55 -24.37 11.01
CA PHE A 337 2.97 -23.05 11.50
C PHE A 337 2.80 -21.96 10.42
N ASN A 338 3.33 -22.21 9.22
CA ASN A 338 3.21 -21.28 8.08
C ASN A 338 1.74 -21.13 7.65
N SER A 339 0.97 -22.22 7.70
CA SER A 339 -0.48 -22.21 7.44
C SER A 339 -1.23 -21.33 8.42
N ALA A 340 -0.96 -21.47 9.73
CA ALA A 340 -1.56 -20.62 10.76
C ALA A 340 -1.22 -19.13 10.55
N ALA A 341 0.03 -18.81 10.20
CA ALA A 341 0.45 -17.45 9.91
C ALA A 341 -0.34 -16.81 8.74
N LYS A 342 -0.65 -17.59 7.70
CA LYS A 342 -1.48 -17.10 6.58
C LYS A 342 -2.94 -16.84 6.97
N TYR A 343 -3.51 -17.65 7.85
CA TYR A 343 -4.86 -17.40 8.37
C TYR A 343 -4.89 -16.18 9.31
N GLU A 344 -3.85 -15.99 10.12
CA GLU A 344 -3.69 -14.81 10.96
C GLU A 344 -3.57 -13.53 10.11
N GLU A 345 -2.80 -13.57 9.03
CA GLU A 345 -2.70 -12.47 8.05
C GLU A 345 -4.08 -12.11 7.48
N ALA A 346 -4.87 -13.10 7.09
CA ALA A 346 -6.23 -12.88 6.58
C ALA A 346 -7.17 -12.29 7.64
N LEU A 347 -7.11 -12.78 8.89
CA LEU A 347 -7.89 -12.24 10.00
C LEU A 347 -7.57 -10.77 10.28
N ASN A 348 -6.28 -10.40 10.22
CA ASN A 348 -5.84 -9.02 10.37
C ASN A 348 -6.39 -8.12 9.26
N LEU A 349 -6.46 -8.60 8.01
CA LEU A 349 -7.09 -7.85 6.92
C LEU A 349 -8.58 -7.62 7.17
N ILE A 350 -9.30 -8.65 7.63
CA ILE A 350 -10.72 -8.56 7.98
C ILE A 350 -10.94 -7.58 9.13
N GLU A 351 -10.07 -7.58 10.15
CA GLU A 351 -10.10 -6.60 11.25
C GLU A 351 -9.94 -5.17 10.76
N GLN A 352 -8.99 -4.91 9.87
CA GLN A 352 -8.80 -3.58 9.30
C GLN A 352 -10.00 -3.10 8.46
N LEU A 353 -10.66 -4.00 7.74
CA LEU A 353 -11.87 -3.69 6.99
C LEU A 353 -13.03 -3.34 7.93
N ILE A 354 -13.21 -4.13 8.99
CA ILE A 354 -14.29 -3.92 9.96
C ILE A 354 -14.20 -2.59 10.71
N LEU A 355 -12.99 -2.06 10.95
CA LEU A 355 -12.82 -0.77 11.61
C LEU A 355 -13.42 0.42 10.85
N VAL A 356 -13.67 0.25 9.54
CA VAL A 356 -14.32 1.28 8.71
C VAL A 356 -15.83 1.15 8.75
N GLU A 357 -16.35 -0.04 9.06
CA GLU A 357 -17.77 -0.36 9.06
C GLU A 357 -18.43 -0.03 10.41
N LYS A 358 -19.74 0.26 10.36
CA LYS A 358 -20.52 0.51 11.57
C LYS A 358 -21.02 -0.81 12.16
N PRO A 359 -20.85 -1.04 13.47
CA PRO A 359 -21.44 -2.21 14.13
C PRO A 359 -22.97 -2.27 13.92
N GLY A 360 -23.46 -3.43 13.51
CA GLY A 360 -24.89 -3.71 13.29
C GLY A 360 -25.40 -3.47 11.86
N GLU A 361 -24.56 -2.98 10.95
CA GLU A 361 -24.88 -2.93 9.52
C GLU A 361 -24.63 -4.30 8.88
N PRO A 362 -25.36 -4.67 7.81
CA PRO A 362 -25.24 -5.99 7.18
C PRO A 362 -23.82 -6.24 6.64
N GLU A 363 -23.12 -5.22 6.16
CA GLU A 363 -21.73 -5.32 5.70
C GLU A 363 -20.78 -5.70 6.85
N TYR A 364 -20.98 -5.10 8.03
CA TYR A 364 -20.22 -5.44 9.24
C TYR A 364 -20.45 -6.90 9.64
N GLU A 365 -21.71 -7.34 9.67
CA GLU A 365 -22.07 -8.71 10.05
C GLU A 365 -21.50 -9.73 9.05
N GLN A 366 -21.58 -9.45 7.75
CA GLN A 366 -21.01 -10.31 6.71
C GLN A 366 -19.49 -10.45 6.85
N LEU A 367 -18.78 -9.33 7.09
CA LEU A 367 -17.34 -9.37 7.33
C LEU A 367 -16.99 -10.12 8.62
N ASP A 368 -17.76 -9.94 9.70
CA ASP A 368 -17.47 -10.61 10.97
C ASP A 368 -17.70 -12.12 10.83
N GLN A 369 -18.77 -12.52 10.15
CA GLN A 369 -19.06 -13.92 9.84
C GLN A 369 -17.99 -14.54 8.94
N SER A 370 -17.36 -13.76 8.04
CA SER A 370 -16.29 -14.25 7.16
C SER A 370 -15.03 -14.71 7.91
N ARG A 371 -14.89 -14.38 9.20
CA ARG A 371 -13.77 -14.84 10.06
C ARG A 371 -13.88 -16.31 10.45
N VAL A 372 -15.09 -16.88 10.51
CA VAL A 372 -15.35 -18.23 11.03
C VAL A 372 -14.48 -19.30 10.36
N PRO A 373 -14.35 -19.38 9.02
CA PRO A 373 -13.49 -20.37 8.37
C PRO A 373 -12.01 -20.25 8.74
N PHE A 374 -11.51 -19.04 8.98
CA PHE A 374 -10.11 -18.79 9.36
C PHE A 374 -9.84 -19.24 10.79
N TYR A 375 -10.72 -18.89 11.73
CA TYR A 375 -10.64 -19.37 13.11
C TYR A 375 -10.71 -20.89 13.21
N LEU A 376 -11.61 -21.51 12.44
CA LEU A 376 -11.70 -22.95 12.31
C LEU A 376 -10.36 -23.55 11.87
N ASN A 377 -9.80 -23.09 10.75
CA ASN A 377 -8.56 -23.63 10.20
C ASN A 377 -7.36 -23.36 11.11
N MET A 378 -7.32 -22.19 11.76
CA MET A 378 -6.30 -21.84 12.75
C MET A 378 -6.35 -22.76 13.97
N ALA A 379 -7.55 -23.05 14.50
CA ALA A 379 -7.72 -24.01 15.60
C ALA A 379 -7.18 -25.40 15.24
N GLN A 380 -7.40 -25.85 14.01
CA GLN A 380 -6.87 -27.11 13.53
C GLN A 380 -5.33 -27.12 13.45
N CYS A 381 -4.73 -26.04 12.95
CA CYS A 381 -3.26 -25.90 12.86
C CYS A 381 -2.63 -25.88 14.25
N GLN A 382 -3.20 -25.09 15.18
CA GLN A 382 -2.76 -25.00 16.57
C GLN A 382 -2.86 -26.35 17.28
N PHE A 383 -3.95 -27.10 17.06
CA PHE A 383 -4.09 -28.45 17.58
C PHE A 383 -2.98 -29.39 17.07
N LYS A 384 -2.64 -29.33 15.77
CA LYS A 384 -1.54 -30.11 15.19
C LYS A 384 -0.17 -29.72 15.77
N LEU A 385 0.01 -28.45 16.10
CA LEU A 385 1.20 -27.91 16.77
C LEU A 385 1.22 -28.18 18.29
N LYS A 386 0.20 -28.86 18.84
CA LYS A 386 0.00 -29.10 20.28
C LYS A 386 -0.17 -27.82 21.11
N ASP A 387 -0.50 -26.69 20.47
CA ASP A 387 -0.99 -25.49 21.15
C ASP A 387 -2.49 -25.62 21.42
N TYR A 388 -2.83 -26.45 22.41
CA TYR A 388 -4.23 -26.76 22.73
C TYR A 388 -4.99 -25.54 23.25
N TYR A 389 -4.35 -24.68 24.05
CA TYR A 389 -4.98 -23.45 24.51
C TYR A 389 -5.22 -22.45 23.38
N GLY A 390 -4.31 -22.34 22.41
CA GLY A 390 -4.55 -21.60 21.17
C GLY A 390 -5.75 -22.14 20.40
N ALA A 391 -5.81 -23.47 20.23
CA ALA A 391 -6.92 -24.13 19.55
C ALA A 391 -8.27 -23.86 20.23
N ILE A 392 -8.33 -23.92 21.57
CA ILE A 392 -9.54 -23.59 22.36
C ILE A 392 -9.98 -22.15 22.11
N ARG A 393 -9.04 -21.19 22.14
CA ARG A 393 -9.35 -19.77 21.88
C ARG A 393 -9.90 -19.57 20.47
N SER A 394 -9.20 -20.08 19.46
CA SER A 394 -9.60 -19.93 18.06
C SER A 394 -10.96 -20.59 17.78
N ALA A 395 -11.20 -21.79 18.32
CA ALA A 395 -12.49 -22.45 18.17
C ALA A 395 -13.61 -21.70 18.91
N SER A 396 -13.33 -21.11 20.07
CA SER A 396 -14.29 -20.27 20.79
C SER A 396 -14.63 -18.99 20.03
N GLU A 397 -13.66 -18.34 19.37
CA GLU A 397 -13.91 -17.19 18.50
C GLU A 397 -14.83 -17.52 17.33
N ALA A 398 -14.70 -18.72 16.75
CA ALA A 398 -15.66 -19.19 15.75
C ALA A 398 -17.06 -19.37 16.35
N LEU A 399 -17.17 -19.93 17.56
CA LEU A 399 -18.45 -20.19 18.24
C LEU A 399 -19.16 -18.93 18.74
N THR A 400 -18.43 -17.86 19.04
CA THR A 400 -19.03 -16.55 19.36
C THR A 400 -19.88 -16.03 18.19
N ARG A 401 -19.49 -16.37 16.95
CA ARG A 401 -20.15 -15.94 15.71
C ARG A 401 -21.15 -16.97 15.20
N ASP A 402 -20.79 -18.24 15.26
CA ASP A 402 -21.61 -19.37 14.83
C ASP A 402 -21.66 -20.44 15.94
N LYS A 403 -22.63 -20.28 16.85
CA LYS A 403 -22.74 -21.08 18.09
C LYS A 403 -22.93 -22.58 17.84
N ASP A 404 -23.56 -22.92 16.72
CA ASP A 404 -23.89 -24.30 16.36
C ASP A 404 -22.92 -24.87 15.31
N ASN A 405 -21.75 -24.23 15.13
CA ASN A 405 -20.73 -24.71 14.21
C ASN A 405 -20.15 -26.05 14.67
N VAL A 406 -20.62 -27.14 14.07
CA VAL A 406 -20.22 -28.52 14.38
C VAL A 406 -18.69 -28.71 14.35
N LYS A 407 -17.99 -28.07 13.41
CA LYS A 407 -16.52 -28.18 13.30
C LYS A 407 -15.80 -27.45 14.43
N ALA A 408 -16.30 -26.30 14.85
CA ALA A 408 -15.70 -25.53 15.94
C ALA A 408 -15.89 -26.25 17.28
N LEU A 409 -17.11 -26.73 17.56
CA LEU A 409 -17.41 -27.55 18.74
C LEU A 409 -16.50 -28.78 18.80
N PHE A 410 -16.41 -29.53 17.70
CA PHE A 410 -15.58 -30.73 17.66
C PHE A 410 -14.09 -30.43 17.88
N ARG A 411 -13.54 -29.38 17.25
CA ARG A 411 -12.13 -28.98 17.42
C ARG A 411 -11.84 -28.48 18.84
N ARG A 412 -12.79 -27.76 19.45
CA ARG A 412 -12.66 -27.30 20.83
C ARG A 412 -12.71 -28.48 21.81
N ALA A 413 -13.61 -29.43 21.60
CA ALA A 413 -13.71 -30.66 22.37
C ALA A 413 -12.41 -31.49 22.31
N GLN A 414 -11.82 -31.62 21.11
CA GLN A 414 -10.52 -32.28 20.95
C GLN A 414 -9.43 -31.60 21.76
N ALA A 415 -9.38 -30.27 21.74
CA ALA A 415 -8.39 -29.50 22.49
C ALA A 415 -8.62 -29.59 24.02
N TYR A 416 -9.86 -29.53 24.50
CA TYR A 416 -10.20 -29.76 25.91
C TYR A 416 -9.85 -31.19 26.38
N SER A 417 -10.08 -32.19 25.53
CA SER A 417 -9.67 -33.57 25.79
C SER A 417 -8.15 -33.66 25.99
N ALA A 418 -7.38 -32.96 25.15
CA ALA A 418 -5.92 -32.92 25.24
C ALA A 418 -5.39 -32.15 26.47
N THR A 419 -6.15 -31.18 27.00
CA THR A 419 -5.82 -30.46 28.25
C THR A 419 -6.42 -31.11 29.51
N SER A 420 -7.08 -32.26 29.37
CA SER A 420 -7.78 -32.97 30.46
C SER A 420 -8.94 -32.20 31.10
N ASP A 421 -9.53 -31.25 30.36
CA ASP A 421 -10.76 -30.54 30.74
C ASP A 421 -11.99 -31.37 30.34
N VAL A 422 -12.13 -32.55 30.94
CA VAL A 422 -13.06 -33.61 30.52
C VAL A 422 -14.51 -33.13 30.44
N GLN A 423 -14.99 -32.37 31.43
CA GLN A 423 -16.39 -31.91 31.48
C GLN A 423 -16.73 -30.98 30.32
N LEU A 424 -15.79 -30.09 29.95
CA LEU A 424 -15.98 -29.16 28.84
C LEU A 424 -15.91 -29.88 27.49
N ALA A 425 -14.99 -30.85 27.37
CA ALA A 425 -14.89 -31.69 26.18
C ALA A 425 -16.16 -32.53 25.95
N GLU A 426 -16.70 -33.13 27.01
CA GLU A 426 -17.93 -33.92 26.96
C GLU A 426 -19.12 -33.06 26.52
N ALA A 427 -19.30 -31.88 27.12
CA ALA A 427 -20.37 -30.96 26.75
C ALA A 427 -20.34 -30.58 25.26
N ASP A 428 -19.16 -30.25 24.72
CA ASP A 428 -19.00 -29.94 23.30
C ASP A 428 -19.27 -31.15 22.40
N TYR A 429 -18.79 -32.36 22.75
CA TYR A 429 -19.07 -33.57 21.97
C TYR A 429 -20.55 -33.98 21.99
N LEU A 430 -21.23 -33.82 23.12
CA LEU A 430 -22.67 -34.05 23.21
C LEU A 430 -23.43 -33.08 22.32
N ARG A 431 -23.03 -31.80 22.31
CA ARG A 431 -23.62 -30.81 21.40
C ARG A 431 -23.36 -31.13 19.93
N VAL A 432 -22.16 -31.61 19.58
CA VAL A 432 -21.87 -32.12 18.24
C VAL A 432 -22.80 -33.28 17.88
N ARG A 433 -23.05 -34.22 18.80
CA ARG A 433 -23.94 -35.36 18.57
C ARG A 433 -25.38 -34.95 18.29
N GLU A 434 -25.86 -33.86 18.90
CA GLU A 434 -27.20 -33.32 18.65
C GLU A 434 -27.33 -32.65 17.26
N LEU A 435 -26.26 -32.04 16.77
CA LEU A 435 -26.28 -31.19 15.57
C LEU A 435 -25.75 -31.88 14.31
N ALA A 436 -24.87 -32.88 14.46
CA ALA A 436 -24.12 -33.45 13.35
C ALA A 436 -24.94 -34.50 12.56
N PRO A 437 -24.70 -34.64 11.25
CA PRO A 437 -25.24 -35.75 10.47
C PRO A 437 -24.69 -37.10 10.95
N ASP A 438 -25.48 -38.17 10.81
CA ASP A 438 -25.20 -39.53 11.33
C ASP A 438 -23.78 -40.05 11.05
N THR A 439 -23.18 -39.60 9.94
CA THR A 439 -21.78 -39.90 9.55
C THR A 439 -20.73 -39.51 10.60
N MET A 440 -20.99 -38.52 11.45
CA MET A 440 -20.05 -38.07 12.50
C MET A 440 -20.29 -38.76 13.85
N THR A 441 -21.45 -39.35 14.06
CA THR A 441 -21.87 -39.96 15.34
C THR A 441 -20.89 -41.04 15.79
N ALA A 442 -20.41 -41.89 14.88
CA ALA A 442 -19.43 -42.93 15.22
C ALA A 442 -18.08 -42.35 15.68
N CYS A 443 -17.66 -41.23 15.10
CA CYS A 443 -16.42 -40.53 15.50
C CYS A 443 -16.58 -39.91 16.90
N VAL A 444 -17.70 -39.21 17.13
CA VAL A 444 -18.00 -38.58 18.42
C VAL A 444 -18.11 -39.62 19.54
N ASN A 445 -18.79 -40.74 19.30
CA ASN A 445 -18.92 -41.81 20.29
C ASN A 445 -17.55 -42.41 20.67
N ARG A 446 -16.62 -42.51 19.71
CA ARG A 446 -15.25 -42.95 19.99
C ARG A 446 -14.50 -41.95 20.89
N GLU A 447 -14.64 -40.65 20.62
CA GLU A 447 -14.01 -39.62 21.43
C GLU A 447 -14.61 -39.52 22.84
N LEU A 448 -15.92 -39.69 22.99
CA LEU A 448 -16.59 -39.78 24.29
C LEU A 448 -16.08 -40.97 25.11
N ALA A 449 -15.93 -42.15 24.50
CA ALA A 449 -15.34 -43.31 25.17
C ALA A 449 -13.87 -43.07 25.56
N ASN A 450 -13.11 -42.31 24.77
CA ASN A 450 -11.74 -41.92 25.11
C ASN A 450 -11.71 -40.93 26.29
N LEU A 451 -12.68 -40.01 26.38
CA LEU A 451 -12.82 -39.11 27.53
C LEU A 451 -13.10 -39.86 28.84
N GLU A 452 -13.93 -40.89 28.83
CA GLU A 452 -14.17 -41.74 30.01
C GLU A 452 -12.87 -42.40 30.51
N ARG A 453 -11.98 -42.81 29.59
CA ARG A 453 -10.66 -43.32 29.94
C ARG A 453 -9.78 -42.22 30.57
N ILE A 454 -9.71 -41.05 29.94
CA ILE A 454 -8.93 -39.90 30.44
C ILE A 454 -9.43 -39.46 31.83
N SER A 455 -10.75 -39.46 32.04
CA SER A 455 -11.37 -39.12 33.32
C SER A 455 -10.92 -40.05 34.45
N ARG A 456 -11.00 -41.37 34.22
CA ARG A 456 -10.55 -42.37 35.19
C ARG A 456 -9.07 -42.23 35.52
N GLU A 457 -8.22 -41.98 34.52
CA GLU A 457 -6.78 -41.76 34.72
C GLU A 457 -6.52 -40.50 35.57
N CYS A 458 -7.23 -39.40 35.30
CA CYS A 458 -7.14 -38.16 36.08
C CYS A 458 -7.61 -38.34 37.53
N GLU A 459 -8.73 -39.04 37.74
CA GLU A 459 -9.25 -39.36 39.07
C GLU A 459 -8.28 -40.24 39.87
N GLU A 460 -7.70 -41.24 39.23
CA GLU A 460 -6.70 -42.11 39.87
C GLU A 460 -5.44 -41.33 40.26
N GLN A 461 -4.94 -40.46 39.38
CA GLN A 461 -3.81 -39.57 39.69
C GLN A 461 -4.12 -38.64 40.86
N LYS A 462 -5.31 -38.02 40.88
CA LYS A 462 -5.76 -37.20 42.02
C LYS A 462 -5.80 -38.01 43.31
N ARG A 463 -6.35 -39.22 43.28
CA ARG A 463 -6.39 -40.13 44.45
C ARG A 463 -4.99 -40.48 44.95
N ARG A 464 -4.05 -40.79 44.05
CA ARG A 464 -2.64 -41.08 44.39
C ARG A 464 -1.95 -39.86 45.02
N LEU A 465 -2.14 -38.67 44.45
CA LEU A 465 -1.57 -37.42 44.98
C LEU A 465 -2.11 -37.09 46.38
N LEU A 466 -3.41 -37.28 46.60
CA LEU A 466 -4.03 -37.08 47.90
C LEU A 466 -3.48 -38.09 48.92
N ALA A 467 -3.43 -39.38 48.58
CA ALA A 467 -2.86 -40.40 49.45
C ALA A 467 -1.41 -40.07 49.85
N GLY A 468 -0.55 -39.67 48.91
CA GLY A 468 0.83 -39.27 49.21
C GLY A 468 0.95 -38.07 50.15
N LYS A 469 0.05 -37.07 50.04
CA LYS A 469 0.00 -35.93 50.98
C LYS A 469 -0.42 -36.35 52.38
N PHE A 470 -1.38 -37.26 52.51
CA PHE A 470 -1.81 -37.80 53.81
C PHE A 470 -0.69 -38.56 54.52
N PHE A 471 0.06 -39.42 53.81
CA PHE A 471 1.21 -40.12 54.40
C PHE A 471 2.32 -39.15 54.85
N LYS A 472 2.60 -38.09 54.08
CA LYS A 472 3.62 -37.09 54.44
C LYS A 472 3.26 -36.28 55.69
N MET A 473 1.98 -35.94 55.88
CA MET A 473 1.47 -35.25 57.07
C MET A 473 1.48 -36.12 58.33
N GLN A 474 1.40 -37.46 58.21
CA GLN A 474 1.51 -38.35 59.38
C GLN A 474 2.96 -38.65 59.78
N SER A 475 3.92 -38.38 58.89
CA SER A 475 5.36 -38.58 59.13
C SER A 475 6.12 -37.31 59.55
N SER A 476 5.42 -36.17 59.64
CA SER A 476 5.93 -34.89 60.17
C SER A 476 5.29 -34.64 61.52
#